data_AF-A0A150T4X1-F1
#
_entry.id   AF-A0A150T4X1-F1
#
_cell.length_a   1.000
_cell.length_b   1.000
_cell.length_c   1.000
_cell.angle_alpha   90.00
_cell.angle_beta   90.00
_cell.angle_gamma   90.00
#
_symmetry.space_group_name_H-M   'P 1'
#
loop_
_entity.id
_entity.type
_entity.pdbx_description
1 polymer ?
#
loop_
_entity_poly.entity_id
_entity_poly.type
_entity_poly.pdbx_seq_one_letter_code
_entity_poly.pdbx_strand_id
1 'polypeptide(L)'
;MTQQRPFLVLWTLAVAATVAAFVVHLALRGRTVDLGYRLGRARAEQARLREVKRVLSLEAASYETPQRVEMVARSLLGMTPPPPERVIPVRGYTAPPERDPASGEAGSAPPSGGQPE
;
A
#
# COMPACT_ATOMS: atom_id res chain seq x y z
N MET A 1 72.39 3.77 15.72
CA MET A 1 71.56 3.98 14.52
C MET A 1 70.20 3.27 14.58
N THR A 2 69.56 3.13 15.76
CA THR A 2 68.35 2.30 15.94
C THR A 2 67.03 3.08 16.06
N GLN A 3 67.06 4.42 16.07
CA GLN A 3 65.88 5.29 16.22
C GLN A 3 65.01 5.41 14.94
N GLN A 4 65.48 4.95 13.78
CA GLN A 4 64.74 5.11 12.51
C GLN A 4 63.59 4.11 12.32
N ARG A 5 63.67 2.93 12.94
CA ARG A 5 62.64 1.89 12.87
C ARG A 5 61.28 2.31 13.44
N PRO A 6 61.18 2.87 14.66
CA PRO A 6 59.90 3.30 15.21
C PRO A 6 59.27 4.44 14.38
N PHE A 7 60.07 5.34 13.82
CA PHE A 7 59.56 6.41 12.96
C PHE A 7 58.94 5.87 11.67
N LEU A 8 59.60 4.91 11.01
CA LEU A 8 59.05 4.25 9.82
C LEU A 8 57.77 3.45 10.12
N VAL A 9 57.72 2.76 11.26
CA VAL A 9 56.51 2.04 11.69
C VAL A 9 55.36 3.00 11.95
N LEU A 10 55.59 4.10 12.69
CA LEU A 10 54.56 5.11 12.94
C LEU A 10 54.10 5.80 11.66
N TRP A 11 55.05 6.11 10.75
CA TRP A 11 54.74 6.73 9.47
C TRP A 11 53.91 5.81 8.58
N THR A 12 54.31 4.55 8.41
CA THR A 12 53.53 3.57 7.64
C THR A 12 52.16 3.31 8.26
N LEU A 13 52.07 3.28 9.59
CA LEU A 13 50.81 3.12 10.30
C LEU A 13 49.87 4.32 10.09
N ALA A 14 50.41 5.54 10.10
CA ALA A 14 49.63 6.76 9.81
C ALA A 14 49.11 6.78 8.36
N VAL A 15 49.94 6.39 7.40
CA VAL A 15 49.55 6.28 5.99
C VAL A 15 48.50 5.17 5.81
N ALA A 16 48.68 4.01 6.43
CA ALA A 16 47.71 2.92 6.38
C ALA A 16 46.37 3.32 7.00
N ALA A 17 46.38 4.02 8.14
CA ALA A 17 45.18 4.50 8.81
C ALA A 17 44.40 5.52 7.96
N THR A 18 45.09 6.45 7.29
CA THR A 18 44.45 7.44 6.40
C THR A 18 43.84 6.79 5.17
N VAL A 19 44.53 5.83 4.54
CA VAL A 19 43.98 5.05 3.42
C VAL A 19 42.76 4.25 3.86
N ALA A 20 42.85 3.56 5.01
CA ALA A 20 41.72 2.79 5.54
C ALA A 20 40.51 3.69 5.83
N ALA A 21 40.72 4.86 6.45
CA ALA A 21 39.66 5.83 6.68
C ALA A 21 39.01 6.31 5.38
N PHE A 22 39.81 6.57 4.34
CA PHE A 22 39.30 6.98 3.03
C PHE A 22 38.47 5.88 2.36
N VAL A 23 38.93 4.63 2.39
CA VAL A 23 38.19 3.47 1.86
C VAL A 23 36.88 3.27 2.61
N VAL A 24 36.90 3.35 3.95
CA VAL A 24 35.69 3.26 4.77
C VAL A 24 34.72 4.39 4.43
N HIS A 25 35.19 5.63 4.31
CA HIS A 25 34.36 6.77 3.91
C HIS A 25 33.68 6.52 2.56
N LEU A 26 34.43 6.04 1.57
CA LEU A 26 33.90 5.72 0.24
C LEU A 26 32.91 4.55 0.27
N ALA A 27 33.19 3.52 1.07
CA ALA A 27 32.30 2.38 1.25
C ALA A 27 30.98 2.78 1.92
N LEU A 28 31.00 3.65 2.92
CA LEU A 28 29.77 4.21 3.51
C LEU A 28 29.00 5.00 2.46
N ARG A 29 29.69 5.84 1.68
CA ARG A 29 29.06 6.63 0.60
C ARG A 29 28.43 5.73 -0.47
N GLY A 30 29.11 4.66 -0.85
CA GLY A 30 28.61 3.65 -1.80
C GLY A 30 27.42 2.86 -1.26
N ARG A 31 27.47 2.42 0.00
CA ARG A 31 26.35 1.72 0.65
C ARG A 31 25.11 2.60 0.76
N THR A 32 25.26 3.90 0.99
CA THR A 32 24.13 4.85 0.99
C THR A 32 23.46 4.93 -0.39
N VAL A 33 24.23 4.86 -1.48
CA VAL A 33 23.67 4.84 -2.84
C VAL A 33 22.94 3.53 -3.14
N ASP A 34 23.50 2.38 -2.75
CA ASP A 34 22.84 1.07 -2.94
C ASP A 34 21.53 0.96 -2.12
N LEU A 35 21.56 1.42 -0.86
CA LEU A 35 20.37 1.55 -0.03
C LEU A 35 19.34 2.48 -0.67
N GLY A 36 19.77 3.61 -1.23
CA GLY A 36 18.92 4.54 -1.97
C GLY A 36 18.26 3.89 -3.20
N TYR A 37 18.98 3.08 -3.96
CA TYR A 37 18.45 2.35 -5.12
C TYR A 37 17.43 1.28 -4.72
N ARG A 38 17.71 0.53 -3.66
CA ARG A 38 16.76 -0.46 -3.12
C ARG A 38 15.48 0.20 -2.61
N LEU A 39 15.63 1.33 -1.91
CA LEU A 39 14.48 2.11 -1.42
C LEU A 39 13.68 2.73 -2.58
N GLY A 40 14.36 3.21 -3.62
CA GLY A 40 13.75 3.75 -4.83
C GLY A 40 12.92 2.69 -5.57
N ARG A 41 13.47 1.48 -5.75
CA ARG A 41 12.73 0.37 -6.37
C ARG A 41 11.52 -0.06 -5.55
N ALA A 42 11.65 -0.15 -4.23
CA ALA A 42 10.53 -0.50 -3.34
C ALA A 42 9.42 0.56 -3.38
N ARG A 43 9.76 1.86 -3.40
CA ARG A 43 8.78 2.94 -3.51
C ARG A 43 8.08 2.98 -4.87
N ALA A 44 8.79 2.69 -5.95
CA ALA A 44 8.20 2.61 -7.29
C ALA A 44 7.14 1.49 -7.37
N GLU A 45 7.45 0.32 -6.81
CA GLU A 45 6.49 -0.79 -6.78
C GLU A 45 5.26 -0.46 -5.92
N GLN A 46 5.47 0.20 -4.77
CA GLN A 46 4.38 0.65 -3.90
C GLN A 46 3.48 1.68 -4.59
N ALA A 47 4.05 2.62 -5.36
CA ALA A 47 3.27 3.59 -6.13
C ALA A 47 2.43 2.91 -7.21
N ARG A 48 3.04 1.95 -7.94
CA ARG A 48 2.34 1.15 -8.95
C ARG A 48 1.16 0.37 -8.36
N LEU A 49 1.36 -0.31 -7.24
CA LEU A 49 0.31 -1.09 -6.57
C LEU A 49 -0.84 -0.21 -6.06
N ARG A 50 -0.55 1.02 -5.60
CA ARG A 50 -1.60 1.97 -5.20
C ARG A 50 -2.45 2.42 -6.38
N GLU A 51 -1.83 2.66 -7.52
CA GLU A 51 -2.56 3.06 -8.74
C GLU A 51 -3.47 1.91 -9.22
N VAL A 52 -2.95 0.69 -9.26
CA VAL A 52 -3.75 -0.50 -9.62
C VAL A 52 -4.93 -0.67 -8.67
N LYS A 53 -4.72 -0.55 -7.36
CA LYS A 53 -5.81 -0.60 -6.37
C LYS A 53 -6.86 0.49 -6.66
N ARG A 54 -6.43 1.71 -6.98
CA ARG A 54 -7.33 2.83 -7.28
C ARG A 54 -8.19 2.53 -8.50
N VAL A 55 -7.59 2.05 -9.60
CA VAL A 55 -8.31 1.68 -10.81
C VAL A 55 -9.31 0.55 -10.53
N LEU A 56 -8.88 -0.54 -9.87
CA LEU A 56 -9.77 -1.64 -9.52
C LEU A 56 -10.91 -1.20 -8.60
N SER A 57 -10.67 -0.29 -7.66
CA SER A 57 -11.73 0.24 -6.80
C SER A 57 -12.74 1.10 -7.56
N LEU A 58 -12.27 1.86 -8.57
CA LEU A 58 -13.15 2.63 -9.46
C LEU A 58 -13.98 1.72 -10.35
N GLU A 59 -13.38 0.66 -10.88
CA GLU A 59 -14.08 -0.36 -11.65
C GLU A 59 -15.14 -1.06 -10.78
N ALA A 60 -14.76 -1.52 -9.58
CA ALA A 60 -15.69 -2.17 -8.64
C ALA A 60 -16.87 -1.25 -8.27
N ALA A 61 -16.62 0.02 -7.94
CA ALA A 61 -17.67 0.99 -7.67
C ALA A 61 -18.59 1.23 -8.89
N SER A 62 -18.05 1.13 -10.11
CA SER A 62 -18.85 1.19 -11.34
C SER A 62 -19.70 -0.07 -11.58
N TYR A 63 -19.35 -1.21 -10.99
CA TYR A 63 -20.15 -2.45 -11.05
C TYR A 63 -21.18 -2.52 -9.91
N GLU A 64 -20.96 -1.81 -8.80
CA GLU A 64 -21.84 -1.81 -7.63
C GLU A 64 -23.03 -0.85 -7.78
N THR A 65 -23.08 -0.03 -8.83
CA THR A 65 -24.18 0.91 -9.03
C THR A 65 -25.47 0.14 -9.32
N PRO A 66 -26.54 0.30 -8.51
CA PRO A 66 -27.77 -0.51 -8.59
C PRO A 66 -28.43 -0.50 -9.98
N GLN A 67 -28.20 0.56 -10.76
CA GLN A 67 -28.69 0.73 -12.13
C GLN A 67 -28.12 -0.34 -13.09
N ARG A 68 -26.86 -0.78 -12.90
CA ARG A 68 -26.25 -1.82 -13.75
C ARG A 68 -26.78 -3.21 -13.39
N VAL A 69 -27.01 -3.46 -12.10
CA VAL A 69 -27.64 -4.69 -11.62
C VAL A 69 -29.08 -4.79 -12.14
N GLU A 70 -29.86 -3.70 -12.08
CA GLU A 70 -31.22 -3.65 -12.61
C GLU A 70 -31.26 -3.83 -14.13
N MET A 71 -30.31 -3.21 -14.85
CA MET A 71 -30.16 -3.39 -16.29
C MET A 71 -29.89 -4.86 -16.64
N VAL A 72 -28.96 -5.53 -15.97
CA VAL A 72 -28.66 -6.96 -16.18
C VAL A 72 -29.85 -7.84 -15.82
N ALA A 73 -30.50 -7.57 -14.68
CA ALA A 73 -31.68 -8.31 -14.23
C ALA A 73 -32.81 -8.24 -15.27
N ARG A 74 -33.07 -7.05 -15.82
CA ARG A 74 -34.15 -6.84 -16.82
C ARG A 74 -33.78 -7.33 -18.21
N SER A 75 -32.55 -7.08 -18.66
CA SER A 75 -32.13 -7.35 -20.05
C SER A 75 -31.65 -8.78 -20.29
N LEU A 76 -30.88 -9.35 -19.37
CA LEU A 76 -30.27 -10.68 -19.54
C LEU A 76 -31.06 -11.77 -18.81
N LEU A 77 -31.63 -11.45 -17.64
CA LEU A 77 -32.39 -12.43 -16.85
C LEU A 77 -33.91 -12.31 -17.04
N GLY A 78 -34.39 -11.31 -17.79
CA GLY A 78 -35.82 -11.10 -18.04
C GLY A 78 -36.64 -10.79 -16.77
N MET A 79 -35.97 -10.44 -15.68
CA MET A 79 -36.62 -10.14 -14.41
C MET A 79 -37.40 -8.82 -14.52
N THR A 80 -38.65 -8.86 -14.10
CA THR A 80 -39.54 -7.69 -14.01
C THR A 80 -39.92 -7.45 -12.55
N PRO A 81 -40.11 -6.20 -12.12
CA PRO A 81 -40.59 -5.91 -10.77
C PRO A 81 -41.90 -6.67 -10.51
N PRO A 82 -42.01 -7.42 -9.40
CA PRO A 82 -43.22 -8.16 -9.10
C PRO A 82 -44.39 -7.19 -8.87
N PRO A 83 -45.60 -7.48 -9.39
CA PRO A 83 -46.77 -6.67 -9.10
C PRO A 83 -47.08 -6.69 -7.59
N PRO A 84 -47.62 -5.60 -7.02
CA PRO A 84 -47.80 -5.43 -5.58
C PRO A 84 -48.69 -6.52 -4.96
N GLU A 85 -49.62 -7.08 -5.74
CA GLU A 85 -50.51 -8.17 -5.35
C GLU A 85 -49.77 -9.51 -5.09
N ARG A 86 -48.56 -9.67 -5.63
CA ARG A 86 -47.71 -10.87 -5.47
C ARG A 86 -46.68 -10.72 -4.35
N VAL A 87 -46.68 -9.59 -3.64
CA VAL A 87 -45.81 -9.33 -2.49
C VAL A 87 -46.58 -9.64 -1.21
N ILE A 88 -46.20 -10.71 -0.52
CA ILE A 88 -46.82 -11.10 0.76
C ILE A 88 -45.97 -10.52 1.89
N PRO A 89 -46.44 -9.49 2.63
CA PRO A 89 -45.69 -8.93 3.75
C PRO A 89 -45.65 -9.95 4.90
N VAL A 90 -44.44 -10.32 5.33
CA VAL A 90 -44.24 -11.20 6.49
C VAL A 90 -44.52 -10.39 7.76
N ARG A 91 -45.60 -10.71 8.46
CA ARG A 91 -45.94 -10.06 9.73
C ARG A 91 -44.88 -10.35 10.78
N GLY A 92 -44.35 -9.31 11.43
CA GLY A 92 -43.30 -9.40 12.44
C GLY A 92 -41.87 -9.20 11.89
N TYR A 93 -41.71 -9.06 10.57
CA TYR A 93 -40.43 -8.66 9.99
C TYR A 93 -40.29 -7.14 10.05
N THR A 94 -39.51 -6.64 11.01
CA THR A 94 -38.95 -5.29 10.93
C THR A 94 -37.79 -5.35 9.96
N ALA A 95 -37.96 -4.78 8.76
CA ALA A 95 -36.83 -4.58 7.87
C ALA A 95 -35.74 -3.79 8.62
N PRO A 96 -34.46 -4.19 8.52
CA PRO A 96 -33.36 -3.35 8.97
C PRO A 96 -33.54 -1.95 8.37
N PRO A 97 -33.22 -0.86 9.10
CA PRO A 97 -33.39 0.49 8.58
C PRO A 97 -32.75 0.55 7.20
N GLU A 98 -33.57 0.86 6.20
CA GLU A 98 -33.18 0.98 4.81
C GLU A 98 -31.97 1.90 4.78
N ARG A 99 -30.80 1.36 4.42
CA ARG A 99 -29.62 2.20 4.28
C ARG A 99 -29.89 3.10 3.10
N ASP A 100 -30.17 4.37 3.40
CA ASP A 100 -30.24 5.41 2.40
C ASP A 100 -29.05 5.25 1.46
N PRO A 101 -29.26 5.11 0.13
CA PRO A 101 -28.17 4.94 -0.82
C PRO A 101 -27.22 6.17 -0.84
N ALA A 102 -27.62 7.27 -0.19
CA ALA A 102 -26.81 8.47 0.03
C ALA A 102 -25.91 8.42 1.28
N SER A 103 -26.05 7.42 2.16
CA SER A 103 -25.32 7.36 3.45
C SER A 103 -24.22 6.29 3.52
N GLY A 104 -23.89 5.65 2.40
CA GLY A 104 -22.80 4.66 2.31
C GLY A 104 -21.37 5.21 2.48
N GLU A 105 -21.21 6.52 2.71
CA GLU A 105 -19.90 7.18 2.71
C GLU A 105 -19.23 7.34 4.09
N ALA A 106 -19.90 6.99 5.20
CA ALA A 106 -19.35 7.22 6.54
C ALA A 106 -19.12 5.90 7.30
N GLY A 107 -18.22 5.04 6.83
CA GLY A 107 -17.93 3.82 7.59
C GLY A 107 -16.95 2.85 6.97
N SER A 108 -15.76 3.31 6.57
CA SER A 108 -14.64 2.41 6.25
C SER A 108 -13.29 3.14 6.39
N ALA A 109 -13.00 3.68 7.57
CA ALA A 109 -11.61 3.82 8.00
C ALA A 109 -11.12 2.41 8.40
N PRO A 110 -10.01 1.88 7.84
CA PRO A 110 -9.54 0.54 8.17
C PRO A 110 -9.06 0.49 9.64
N PRO A 111 -9.25 -0.65 10.34
CA PRO A 111 -8.65 -0.84 11.65
C PRO A 111 -7.13 -0.84 11.52
N SER A 112 -6.47 0.16 12.10
CA SER A 112 -5.03 0.13 12.34
C SER A 112 -4.75 -0.94 13.40
N GLY A 113 -4.46 -2.16 12.94
CA GLY A 113 -4.02 -3.26 13.79
C GLY A 113 -2.51 -3.20 14.07
N GLY A 114 -2.15 -3.41 15.34
CA GLY A 114 -0.81 -3.74 15.85
C GLY A 114 -0.27 -2.69 16.84
N GLN A 115 -0.55 -2.75 18.16
CA GLN A 115 0.18 -3.48 19.25
C GLN A 115 1.71 -3.25 19.26
N PRO A 116 2.46 -3.43 20.37
CA PRO A 116 2.25 -3.31 21.82
C PRO A 116 3.38 -2.45 22.50
N GLU A 117 3.40 -2.44 23.85
CA GLU A 117 4.40 -1.96 24.86
C GLU A 117 3.89 -0.88 25.81
#